data_AF-A0A377NI45-F1
#
_entry.id   AF-A0A377NI45-F1
#
_cell.length_a   1.000
_cell.length_b   1.000
_cell.length_c   1.000
_cell.angle_alpha   90.00
_cell.angle_beta   90.00
_cell.angle_gamma   90.00
#
_symmetry.space_group_name_H-M   'P 1'
#
loop_
_entity.id
_entity.type
_entity.pdbx_description
1 polymer ?
#
loop_
_entity_poly.entity_id
_entity_poly.type
_entity_poly.pdbx_seq_one_letter_code
_entity_poly.pdbx_strand_id
1 'polypeptide(L)'
;MDWMARHGMLRARPHELLPGTLRVISVRMNYLPAKAAFAKTLNNPELGYVSRYALGRDYHKVFAPTPEETGRKNPRLLHGTC
;
A
#
# COMPACT_ATOMS: atom_id res chain seq x y z
N MET A 1 12.81 -10.58 -13.75
CA MET A 1 12.10 -10.44 -12.45
C MET A 1 12.90 -9.54 -11.49
N ASP A 2 13.66 -8.60 -12.03
CA ASP A 2 14.86 -8.07 -11.35
C ASP A 2 14.48 -7.03 -10.29
N TRP A 3 13.31 -6.41 -10.44
CA TRP A 3 12.75 -5.54 -9.42
C TRP A 3 12.57 -6.25 -8.06
N MET A 4 12.15 -7.52 -8.08
CA MET A 4 12.02 -8.32 -6.86
C MET A 4 13.39 -8.67 -6.30
N ALA A 5 14.33 -9.10 -7.16
CA ALA A 5 15.66 -9.55 -6.75
C ALA A 5 16.51 -8.43 -6.08
N ARG A 6 16.42 -7.19 -6.57
CA ARG A 6 17.29 -6.07 -6.15
C ARG A 6 17.35 -5.78 -4.63
N HIS A 7 16.29 -6.07 -3.88
CA HIS A 7 16.23 -5.79 -2.43
C HIS A 7 15.64 -6.96 -1.63
N GLY A 8 15.98 -8.20 -1.99
CA GLY A 8 15.39 -9.40 -1.36
C GLY A 8 15.55 -9.41 0.17
N MET A 9 16.78 -9.23 0.67
CA MET A 9 17.09 -9.29 2.10
C MET A 9 16.48 -8.15 2.91
N LEU A 10 16.48 -6.92 2.38
CA LEU A 10 15.84 -5.76 3.01
C LEU A 10 14.32 -5.92 3.17
N ARG A 11 13.66 -6.70 2.30
CA ARG A 11 12.23 -7.03 2.44
C ARG A 11 11.97 -8.12 3.48
N ALA A 12 12.91 -9.03 3.66
CA ALA A 12 12.79 -10.16 4.57
C ALA A 12 13.23 -9.83 6.01
N ARG A 13 14.10 -8.82 6.19
CA ARG A 13 14.70 -8.45 7.49
C ARG A 13 14.40 -6.99 7.83
N PRO A 14 13.29 -6.71 8.53
CA PRO A 14 12.86 -5.34 8.83
C PRO A 14 13.89 -4.51 9.62
N HIS A 15 14.71 -5.14 10.46
CA HIS A 15 15.75 -4.45 11.22
C HIS A 15 16.91 -3.95 10.34
N GLU A 16 17.13 -4.55 9.16
CA GLU A 16 18.09 -4.05 8.17
C GLU A 16 17.54 -2.83 7.41
N LEU A 17 16.22 -2.70 7.32
CA LEU A 17 15.55 -1.53 6.71
C LEU A 17 15.49 -0.34 7.68
N LEU A 18 15.15 -0.59 8.95
CA LEU A 18 15.10 0.42 10.01
C LEU A 18 15.60 -0.20 11.33
N PRO A 19 16.75 0.24 11.88
CA PRO A 19 17.28 -0.27 13.15
C PRO A 19 16.27 -0.13 14.30
N GLY A 20 16.18 -1.14 15.15
CA GLY A 20 15.22 -1.17 16.26
C GLY A 20 13.81 -1.60 15.87
N THR A 21 13.57 -2.02 14.62
CA THR A 21 12.26 -2.57 14.22
C THR A 21 11.97 -3.88 14.95
N LEU A 22 10.98 -3.86 15.84
CA LEU A 22 10.52 -5.04 16.58
C LEU A 22 9.31 -5.73 15.93
N ARG A 23 8.44 -4.96 15.29
CA ARG A 23 7.15 -5.44 14.76
C ARG A 23 6.79 -4.71 13.46
N VAL A 24 6.00 -5.37 12.62
CA VAL A 24 5.43 -4.80 11.41
C VAL A 24 3.91 -4.81 11.54
N ILE A 25 3.26 -3.69 11.24
CA ILE A 25 1.80 -3.58 11.19
C ILE A 25 1.39 -3.55 9.72
N SER A 26 0.57 -4.51 9.29
CA SER A 26 0.01 -4.55 7.95
C SER A 26 -1.43 -4.06 7.95
N VAL A 27 -1.74 -3.16 7.03
CA VAL A 27 -3.10 -2.62 6.83
C VAL A 27 -3.57 -2.89 5.42
N ARG A 28 -4.89 -2.98 5.23
CA ARG A 28 -5.52 -3.13 3.91
C ARG A 28 -6.70 -2.18 3.78
N MET A 29 -6.96 -1.73 2.56
CA MET A 29 -8.16 -0.99 2.20
C MET A 29 -8.94 -1.80 1.16
N ASN A 30 -10.24 -1.90 1.34
CA ASN A 30 -11.09 -2.51 0.32
C ASN A 30 -11.20 -1.55 -0.88
N TYR A 31 -10.78 -2.02 -2.04
CA TYR A 31 -10.81 -1.23 -3.28
C TYR A 31 -11.83 -1.78 -4.30
N LEU A 32 -12.58 -2.83 -3.95
CA LEU A 32 -13.62 -3.40 -4.81
C LEU A 32 -15.01 -2.88 -4.36
N PRO A 33 -15.66 -2.00 -5.13
CA PRO A 33 -16.99 -1.52 -4.78
C PRO A 33 -18.06 -2.60 -5.01
N ALA A 34 -19.11 -2.60 -4.17
CA ALA A 34 -20.16 -3.63 -4.19
C ALA A 34 -20.93 -3.74 -5.52
N LYS A 35 -20.92 -2.69 -6.35
CA LYS A 35 -21.56 -2.66 -7.69
C LYS A 35 -20.54 -2.49 -8.82
N ALA A 36 -19.35 -3.07 -8.69
CA ALA A 36 -18.31 -2.92 -9.71
C ALA A 36 -18.74 -3.59 -11.03
N ALA A 37 -18.92 -2.79 -12.09
CA ALA A 37 -19.42 -3.26 -13.39
C ALA A 37 -18.38 -3.99 -14.26
N PHE A 38 -17.27 -4.47 -13.70
CA PHE A 38 -16.15 -5.04 -14.46
C PHE A 38 -16.53 -6.30 -15.24
N ALA A 39 -17.47 -7.11 -14.71
CA ALA A 39 -17.96 -8.31 -15.40
C ALA A 39 -18.56 -7.98 -16.78
N LYS A 40 -19.21 -6.82 -16.93
CA LYS A 40 -19.76 -6.41 -18.24
C LYS A 40 -18.66 -6.10 -19.25
N THR A 41 -17.58 -5.45 -18.81
CA THR A 41 -16.44 -5.12 -19.67
C THR A 41 -15.64 -6.38 -20.05
N LEU A 42 -15.41 -7.30 -19.11
CA LEU A 42 -14.71 -8.57 -19.40
C LEU A 42 -15.45 -9.45 -20.40
N ASN A 43 -16.79 -9.37 -20.44
CA ASN A 43 -17.61 -10.16 -21.36
C ASN A 43 -17.68 -9.58 -22.77
N ASN A 44 -17.05 -8.43 -23.04
CA ASN A 44 -17.04 -7.81 -24.36
C ASN A 44 -15.64 -7.94 -25.01
N PRO A 45 -15.48 -8.73 -26.09
CA PRO A 45 -14.18 -8.94 -26.73
C PRO A 45 -13.63 -7.69 -27.43
N GLU A 46 -14.48 -6.68 -27.70
CA GLU A 46 -14.08 -5.43 -28.36
C GLU A 46 -13.44 -4.41 -27.40
N LEU A 47 -13.45 -4.69 -26.09
CA LEU A 47 -12.98 -3.77 -25.06
C LEU A 47 -11.75 -4.31 -24.32
N GLY A 48 -10.72 -3.47 -24.19
CA GLY A 48 -9.61 -3.74 -23.28
C GLY A 48 -9.99 -3.48 -21.83
N TYR A 49 -9.55 -4.35 -20.91
CA TYR A 49 -9.77 -4.19 -19.48
C TYR A 49 -8.48 -3.87 -18.73
N VAL A 50 -8.46 -2.75 -18.02
CA VAL A 50 -7.38 -2.38 -17.10
C VAL A 50 -7.75 -2.83 -15.68
N SER A 51 -6.78 -3.42 -14.99
CA SER A 51 -6.99 -3.97 -13.65
C SER A 51 -7.51 -2.92 -12.67
N ARG A 52 -8.42 -3.35 -11.79
CA ARG A 52 -9.20 -2.45 -10.92
C ARG A 52 -8.35 -1.63 -9.96
N TYR A 53 -7.19 -2.16 -9.53
CA TYR A 53 -6.26 -1.47 -8.63
C TYR A 53 -5.60 -0.24 -9.28
N ALA A 54 -5.57 -0.17 -10.61
CA ALA A 54 -4.95 0.93 -11.36
C ALA A 54 -5.95 2.01 -11.77
N LEU A 55 -7.24 1.82 -11.47
CA LEU A 55 -8.31 2.71 -11.91
C LEU A 55 -8.75 3.63 -10.77
N GLY A 56 -8.78 4.95 -11.02
CA GLY A 56 -9.14 5.97 -10.04
C GLY A 56 -7.91 6.74 -9.54
N ARG A 57 -7.98 7.28 -8.32
CA ARG A 57 -6.82 7.94 -7.70
C ARG A 57 -5.76 6.89 -7.35
N ASP A 58 -4.51 7.19 -7.67
CA ASP A 58 -3.36 6.35 -7.30
C ASP A 58 -3.42 6.02 -5.79
N TYR A 59 -3.46 4.73 -5.47
CA TYR A 59 -3.57 4.26 -4.08
C TYR A 59 -2.40 4.74 -3.22
N HIS A 60 -1.21 4.96 -3.80
CA HIS A 60 -0.08 5.53 -3.08
C HIS A 60 -0.39 6.93 -2.54
N LYS A 61 -1.24 7.69 -3.22
CA LYS A 61 -1.70 9.03 -2.78
C LYS A 61 -2.89 8.98 -1.83
N VAL A 62 -3.62 7.87 -1.80
CA VAL A 62 -4.71 7.65 -0.83
C VAL A 62 -4.15 7.32 0.55
N PHE A 63 -3.08 6.53 0.61
CA PHE A 63 -2.41 6.17 1.86
C PHE A 63 -1.35 7.16 2.31
N ALA A 64 -0.93 8.10 1.45
CA ALA A 64 0.00 9.13 1.86
C ALA A 64 -0.66 10.03 2.92
N PRO A 65 0.01 10.27 4.07
CA PRO A 65 -0.50 11.24 5.04
C PRO A 65 -0.67 12.59 4.35
N THR A 66 -1.73 13.30 4.74
CA THR A 66 -1.91 14.66 4.24
C THR A 66 -0.75 15.56 4.72
N PRO A 67 -0.44 16.65 4.01
CA PRO A 67 0.58 17.60 4.46
C PRO A 67 0.32 18.12 5.89
N GLU A 68 -0.95 18.30 6.26
CA GLU A 68 -1.35 18.74 7.60
C GLU A 68 -1.07 17.68 8.69
N GLU A 69 -1.37 16.41 8.41
CA GLU A 69 -1.08 15.29 9.34
C GLU A 69 0.43 15.06 9.50
N THR A 70 1.22 15.33 8.46
CA THR A 70 2.68 15.18 8.50
C THR A 70 3.31 16.14 9.51
N GLY A 71 2.70 17.31 9.76
CA GLY A 71 3.12 18.27 10.78
C GLY A 71 2.73 17.88 12.22
N ARG A 72 1.74 17.00 12.39
CA ARG A 72 1.29 16.46 13.70
C ARG A 72 2.04 15.18 14.07
N LYS A 73 3.38 15.15 14.02
CA LYS A 73 4.12 14.01 14.61
C LYS A 73 4.18 14.15 16.13
N ASN A 74 3.29 13.44 16.82
CA ASN A 74 3.27 13.36 18.28
C ASN A 74 4.40 12.40 18.77
N PRO A 75 5.41 12.88 19.51
CA PRO A 75 6.56 12.06 19.93
C PRO A 75 6.20 10.96 20.96
N ARG A 76 4.98 10.97 21.52
CA ARG A 76 4.56 10.03 22.57
C ARG A 76 4.34 8.58 22.11
N LEU A 77 4.34 8.31 20.81
CA LEU A 77 4.21 6.93 20.28
C LEU A 77 5.56 6.24 20.01
N LEU A 78 6.69 6.93 20.24
CA LEU A 78 8.03 6.40 19.94
C LEU A 78 8.74 5.78 21.17
N HIS A 79 8.19 5.94 22.37
CA HIS A 79 8.72 5.33 23.59
C HIS A 79 7.72 4.34 24.19
N GLY A 80 7.59 3.18 23.56
CA GLY A 80 7.10 2.00 24.25
C GLY A 80 8.22 1.48 25.16
N THR A 81 8.15 1.81 26.45
CA THR A 81 8.97 1.17 27.49
C THR A 81 8.51 -0.27 27.71
N CYS A 82 9.51 -1.13 27.97
CA CYS A 82 9.55 -2.58 28.13
C CYS A 82 9.57 -3.41 26.84
#